data_AF-A0A2E3IVE0-F1
#
_entry.id   AF-A0A2E3IVE0-F1
#
_cell.length_a   1.000
_cell.length_b   1.000
_cell.length_c   1.000
_cell.angle_alpha   90.00
_cell.angle_beta   90.00
_cell.angle_gamma   90.00
#
_symmetry.space_group_name_H-M   'P 1'
#
loop_
_entity.id
_entity.type
_entity.pdbx_description
1 polymer ?
#
loop_
_entity_poly.entity_id
_entity_poly.type
_entity_poly.pdbx_seq_one_letter_code
_entity_poly.pdbx_strand_id
1 'polypeptide(L)'
;MLIGHGWVCLNGKMPLTALLWDEELMSGLITSITGEDWNSWVTSLEVGDAISNLIKAQGILFIFFAVTILIKSQKKWFNYIYIIISINLLFLAVLKYLDSRVGIGNLLEHASQFCMPLIIFFIARDKSIKGMSLIIAKVSIAFAFIFHGLFAINFRHEMIIFDHARPGHFTEMVMLSLGINQESLANSILVIAGILDFISAALIFSKGTPRNIGLLYMLIWGSLTAMARPWSRFDSYEIVESLNIWIPEMLYRAPHFMIPVCLLLALKIKSEHGKLPLKKNHT
;
A
#
# COMPACT_ATOMS: atom_id res chain seq x y z
N MET A 1 -8.94 0.50 -3.25
CA MET A 1 -7.66 -0.22 -3.49
C MET A 1 -7.66 -1.05 -4.76
N LEU A 2 -8.41 -2.16 -4.84
CA LEU A 2 -8.34 -3.06 -6.00
C LEU A 2 -8.67 -2.38 -7.34
N ILE A 3 -9.67 -1.51 -7.37
CA ILE A 3 -10.01 -0.70 -8.56
C ILE A 3 -8.83 0.20 -8.97
N GLY A 4 -8.14 0.83 -8.00
CA GLY A 4 -6.97 1.66 -8.27
C GLY A 4 -5.82 0.87 -8.90
N HIS A 5 -5.50 -0.31 -8.33
CA HIS A 5 -4.49 -1.22 -8.91
C HIS A 5 -4.92 -1.72 -10.30
N GLY A 6 -6.18 -2.12 -10.47
CA GLY A 6 -6.73 -2.55 -11.75
C GLY A 6 -6.56 -1.50 -12.83
N TRP A 7 -6.91 -0.25 -12.52
CA TRP A 7 -6.78 0.88 -13.44
C TRP A 7 -5.32 1.18 -13.81
N VAL A 8 -4.41 1.21 -12.84
CA VAL A 8 -2.98 1.45 -13.08
C VAL A 8 -2.38 0.38 -14.00
N CYS A 9 -2.74 -0.90 -13.78
CA CYS A 9 -2.28 -2.00 -14.62
C CYS A 9 -2.88 -1.93 -16.03
N LEU A 10 -4.17 -1.59 -16.18
CA LEU A 10 -4.79 -1.42 -17.51
C LEU A 10 -4.13 -0.32 -18.35
N ASN A 11 -3.54 0.69 -17.70
CA ASN A 11 -2.76 1.74 -18.35
C ASN A 11 -1.26 1.39 -18.53
N GLY A 12 -0.88 0.12 -18.34
CA GLY A 12 0.49 -0.34 -18.58
C GLY A 12 1.51 0.06 -17.51
N LYS A 13 1.08 0.64 -16.39
CA LYS A 13 1.98 1.20 -15.35
C LYS A 13 2.42 0.18 -14.28
N MET A 14 2.18 -1.11 -14.50
CA MET A 14 2.71 -2.16 -13.62
C MET A 14 4.16 -2.45 -13.99
N PRO A 15 5.12 -2.43 -13.04
CA PRO A 15 6.53 -2.63 -13.34
C PRO A 15 6.88 -4.13 -13.45
N LEU A 16 6.13 -4.88 -14.26
CA LEU A 16 6.48 -6.28 -14.55
C LEU A 16 7.83 -6.38 -15.27
N THR A 17 8.16 -5.32 -16.00
CA THR A 17 9.43 -5.21 -16.72
C THR A 17 10.64 -5.25 -15.80
N ALA A 18 10.51 -4.69 -14.58
CA ALA A 18 11.57 -4.70 -13.58
C ALA A 18 12.02 -6.11 -13.15
N LEU A 19 11.18 -7.12 -13.36
CA LEU A 19 11.53 -8.53 -13.18
C LEU A 19 11.96 -9.14 -14.52
N LEU A 20 11.13 -9.06 -15.56
CA LEU A 20 11.32 -9.83 -16.79
C LEU A 20 12.46 -9.34 -17.70
N TRP A 21 12.95 -8.11 -17.49
CA TRP A 21 14.14 -7.55 -18.15
C TRP A 21 15.34 -7.44 -17.21
N ASP A 22 15.30 -8.09 -16.04
CA ASP A 22 16.49 -8.24 -15.19
C ASP A 22 17.30 -9.47 -15.65
N GLU A 23 18.46 -9.22 -16.28
CA GLU A 23 19.33 -10.26 -16.81
C GLU A 23 19.86 -11.20 -15.71
N GLU A 24 20.22 -10.64 -14.55
CA GLU A 24 20.79 -11.40 -13.44
C GLU A 24 19.75 -12.38 -12.87
N LEU A 25 18.49 -11.94 -12.78
CA LEU A 25 17.40 -12.76 -12.25
C LEU A 25 16.84 -13.73 -13.28
N MET A 26 16.74 -13.33 -14.56
CA MET A 26 15.91 -14.03 -15.54
C MET A 26 16.69 -14.79 -16.62
N SER A 27 17.93 -14.42 -16.96
CA SER A 27 18.65 -15.03 -18.10
C SER A 27 18.74 -16.57 -18.01
N GLY A 28 19.11 -17.10 -16.84
CA GLY A 28 19.19 -18.54 -16.60
C GLY A 28 17.83 -19.24 -16.63
N LEU A 29 16.78 -18.58 -16.12
CA LEU A 29 15.42 -19.11 -16.17
C LEU A 29 14.87 -19.11 -17.61
N ILE A 30 15.08 -18.04 -18.36
CA ILE A 30 14.64 -17.94 -19.76
C ILE A 30 15.36 -18.98 -20.61
N THR A 31 16.69 -19.06 -20.52
CA THR A 31 17.48 -20.03 -21.29
C THR A 31 17.05 -21.46 -20.98
N SER A 32 16.78 -21.79 -19.71
CA SER A 32 16.37 -23.15 -19.32
C SER A 32 14.96 -23.53 -19.74
N ILE A 33 14.02 -22.57 -19.79
CA ILE A 33 12.60 -22.84 -20.11
C ILE A 33 12.35 -22.75 -21.63
N THR A 34 12.95 -21.77 -22.29
CA THR A 34 12.66 -21.42 -23.70
C THR A 34 13.75 -21.88 -24.66
N GLY A 35 14.99 -22.06 -24.18
CA GLY A 35 16.16 -22.30 -25.03
C GLY A 35 16.70 -21.04 -25.72
N GLU A 36 16.07 -19.88 -25.54
CA GLU A 36 16.52 -18.62 -26.11
C GLU A 36 17.61 -17.97 -25.25
N ASP A 37 18.57 -17.32 -25.91
CA ASP A 37 19.53 -16.45 -25.23
C ASP A 37 18.90 -15.11 -24.82
N TRP A 38 19.56 -14.42 -23.90
CA TRP A 38 19.08 -13.17 -23.34
C TRP A 38 18.84 -12.08 -24.39
N ASN A 39 19.69 -11.98 -25.42
CA ASN A 39 19.58 -10.94 -26.44
C ASN A 39 18.35 -11.19 -27.33
N SER A 40 18.07 -12.45 -27.69
CA SER A 40 16.82 -12.83 -28.38
C SER A 40 15.60 -12.39 -27.57
N TRP A 41 15.58 -12.67 -26.27
CA TRP A 41 14.47 -12.35 -25.38
C TRP A 41 14.18 -10.85 -25.31
N VAL A 42 15.18 -10.02 -25.00
CA VAL A 42 14.97 -8.59 -24.76
C VAL A 42 14.71 -7.77 -26.02
N THR A 43 15.12 -8.28 -27.19
CA THR A 43 14.88 -7.63 -28.50
C THR A 43 13.61 -8.11 -29.19
N SER A 44 12.96 -9.15 -28.66
CA SER A 44 11.73 -9.69 -29.22
C SER A 44 10.53 -8.76 -29.01
N LEU A 45 9.94 -8.30 -30.11
CA LEU A 45 8.69 -7.53 -30.09
C LEU A 45 7.52 -8.37 -29.56
N GLU A 46 7.51 -9.67 -29.85
CA GLU A 46 6.48 -10.59 -29.38
C GLU A 46 6.51 -10.74 -27.86
N VAL A 47 7.70 -10.84 -27.26
CA VAL A 47 7.89 -10.86 -25.80
C VAL A 47 7.41 -9.55 -25.18
N GLY A 48 7.76 -8.41 -25.78
CA GLY A 48 7.29 -7.10 -25.35
C GLY A 48 5.76 -6.98 -25.34
N ASP A 49 5.10 -7.41 -26.42
CA ASP A 49 3.64 -7.42 -26.54
C ASP A 49 2.99 -8.40 -25.56
N ALA A 50 3.56 -9.59 -25.38
CA ALA A 50 3.09 -10.57 -24.41
C ALA A 50 3.12 -10.00 -22.98
N ILE A 51 4.19 -9.31 -22.60
CA ILE A 51 4.33 -8.70 -21.28
C ILE A 51 3.35 -7.53 -21.11
N SER A 52 3.17 -6.69 -22.13
CA SER A 52 2.13 -5.65 -22.14
C SER A 52 0.72 -6.22 -21.93
N ASN A 53 0.41 -7.34 -22.60
CA ASN A 53 -0.86 -8.04 -22.45
C ASN A 53 -1.02 -8.66 -21.05
N LEU A 54 0.04 -9.23 -20.47
CA LEU A 54 0.03 -9.75 -19.09
C LEU A 54 -0.21 -8.64 -18.07
N ILE A 55 0.38 -7.46 -18.26
CA ILE A 55 0.13 -6.28 -17.41
C ILE A 55 -1.36 -5.89 -17.46
N LYS A 56 -1.96 -5.83 -18.66
CA LYS A 56 -3.40 -5.53 -18.81
C LYS A 56 -4.28 -6.63 -18.20
N ALA A 57 -3.92 -7.90 -18.41
CA ALA A 57 -4.64 -9.03 -17.83
C ALA A 57 -4.63 -9.00 -16.30
N GLN A 58 -3.51 -8.61 -15.68
CA GLN A 58 -3.43 -8.38 -14.23
C GLN A 58 -4.39 -7.27 -13.79
N GLY A 59 -4.53 -6.21 -14.59
CA GLY A 59 -5.51 -5.17 -14.36
C GLY A 59 -6.95 -5.68 -14.35
N ILE A 60 -7.33 -6.47 -15.36
CA ILE A 60 -8.62 -7.14 -15.43
C ILE A 60 -8.85 -8.04 -14.20
N LEU A 61 -7.82 -8.80 -13.79
CA LEU A 61 -7.89 -9.67 -12.61
C LEU A 61 -8.19 -8.88 -11.33
N PHE A 62 -7.58 -7.71 -11.13
CA PHE A 62 -7.90 -6.87 -9.97
C PHE A 62 -9.33 -6.32 -10.00
N ILE A 63 -9.84 -5.94 -11.18
CA ILE A 63 -11.25 -5.54 -11.33
C ILE A 63 -12.18 -6.71 -11.04
N PHE A 64 -11.85 -7.91 -11.53
CA PHE A 64 -12.59 -9.12 -11.23
C PHE A 64 -12.61 -9.41 -9.72
N PHE A 65 -11.47 -9.30 -9.02
CA PHE A 65 -11.44 -9.40 -7.56
C PHE A 65 -12.30 -8.35 -6.88
N ALA A 66 -12.26 -7.09 -7.34
CA ALA A 66 -13.07 -6.01 -6.80
C ALA A 66 -14.58 -6.29 -6.91
N VAL A 67 -15.04 -6.81 -8.06
CA VAL A 67 -16.44 -7.21 -8.25
C VAL A 67 -16.77 -8.43 -7.40
N THR A 68 -15.88 -9.42 -7.36
CA THR A 68 -16.13 -10.67 -6.64
C THR A 68 -16.33 -10.44 -5.14
N ILE A 69 -15.53 -9.57 -4.51
CA ILE A 69 -15.69 -9.28 -3.07
C ILE A 69 -17.02 -8.59 -2.72
N LEU A 70 -17.74 -8.01 -3.70
CA LEU A 70 -19.08 -7.44 -3.48
C LEU A 70 -20.16 -8.52 -3.43
N ILE A 71 -19.88 -9.72 -3.93
CA ILE A 71 -20.81 -10.85 -3.92
C ILE A 71 -20.90 -11.40 -2.50
N LYS A 72 -22.07 -11.27 -1.87
CA LYS A 72 -22.33 -11.86 -0.55
C LYS A 72 -22.40 -13.39 -0.68
N SER A 73 -21.38 -14.07 -0.19
CA SER A 73 -21.35 -15.53 -0.10
C SER A 73 -21.37 -16.00 1.35
N GLN A 74 -22.21 -16.98 1.66
CA GLN A 74 -22.24 -17.66 2.97
C GLN A 74 -21.20 -18.79 3.05
N LYS A 75 -20.59 -19.17 1.91
CA LYS A 75 -19.69 -20.31 1.85
C LYS A 75 -18.30 -19.92 2.35
N LYS A 76 -17.80 -20.59 3.39
CA LYS A 76 -16.49 -20.29 4.00
C LYS A 76 -15.31 -20.34 3.02
N TRP A 77 -15.37 -21.20 2.01
CA TRP A 77 -14.30 -21.30 1.00
C TRP A 77 -14.16 -20.02 0.16
N PHE A 78 -15.22 -19.21 0.05
CA PHE A 78 -15.17 -17.93 -0.63
C PHE A 78 -14.18 -16.96 0.03
N ASN A 79 -13.96 -17.07 1.35
CA ASN A 79 -13.00 -16.23 2.06
C ASN A 79 -11.56 -16.44 1.60
N TYR A 80 -11.20 -17.60 1.00
CA TYR A 80 -9.84 -17.82 0.50
C TYR A 80 -9.47 -16.89 -0.66
N ILE A 81 -10.45 -16.25 -1.31
CA ILE A 81 -10.19 -15.21 -2.31
C ILE A 81 -9.32 -14.08 -1.72
N TYR A 82 -9.50 -13.74 -0.45
CA TYR A 82 -8.71 -12.70 0.21
C TYR A 82 -7.23 -13.09 0.32
N ILE A 83 -6.91 -14.37 0.48
CA ILE A 83 -5.52 -14.84 0.48
C ILE A 83 -4.92 -14.69 -0.93
N ILE A 84 -5.67 -15.10 -1.96
CA ILE A 84 -5.24 -14.97 -3.36
C ILE A 84 -4.99 -13.49 -3.73
N ILE A 85 -5.89 -12.60 -3.32
CA ILE A 85 -5.73 -11.14 -3.50
C ILE A 85 -4.47 -10.65 -2.78
N SER A 86 -4.22 -11.11 -1.56
CA SER A 86 -3.04 -10.69 -0.77
C SER A 86 -1.73 -11.12 -1.43
N ILE A 87 -1.66 -12.35 -1.95
CA ILE A 87 -0.51 -12.86 -2.70
C ILE A 87 -0.27 -12.02 -3.95
N ASN A 88 -1.33 -11.70 -4.70
CA ASN A 88 -1.23 -10.84 -5.89
C ASN A 88 -0.71 -9.43 -5.56
N LEU A 89 -1.19 -8.83 -4.46
CA LEU A 89 -0.75 -7.52 -4.03
C LEU A 89 0.69 -7.54 -3.49
N LEU A 90 1.10 -8.63 -2.83
CA LEU A 90 2.47 -8.82 -2.41
C LEU A 90 3.40 -8.94 -3.61
N PHE A 91 3.02 -9.73 -4.62
CA PHE A 91 3.75 -9.83 -5.87
C PHE A 91 3.91 -8.46 -6.53
N LEU A 92 2.84 -7.66 -6.61
CA LEU A 92 2.90 -6.30 -7.15
C LEU A 92 3.81 -5.38 -6.31
N ALA A 93 3.81 -5.52 -4.99
CA ALA A 93 4.71 -4.75 -4.12
C ALA A 93 6.18 -5.15 -4.30
N VAL A 94 6.45 -6.44 -4.55
CA VAL A 94 7.79 -6.93 -4.91
C VAL A 94 8.24 -6.35 -6.25
N LEU A 95 7.37 -6.36 -7.27
CA LEU A 95 7.70 -5.74 -8.57
C LEU A 95 8.06 -4.26 -8.41
N LYS A 96 7.29 -3.49 -7.61
CA LYS A 96 7.61 -2.09 -7.31
C LYS A 96 8.95 -1.91 -6.61
N TYR A 97 9.31 -2.83 -5.71
CA TYR A 97 10.62 -2.84 -5.08
C TYR A 97 11.75 -3.13 -6.08
N LEU A 98 11.56 -4.09 -6.99
CA LEU A 98 12.54 -4.40 -8.04
C LEU A 98 12.72 -3.24 -9.02
N ASP A 99 11.65 -2.47 -9.27
CA ASP A 99 11.66 -1.30 -10.16
C ASP A 99 12.46 -0.13 -9.58
N SER A 100 12.27 0.17 -8.29
CA SER A 100 13.01 1.25 -7.65
C SER A 100 14.41 0.84 -7.19
N ARG A 101 14.59 -0.41 -6.73
CA ARG A 101 15.76 -0.92 -5.99
C ARG A 101 16.21 -0.04 -4.82
N VAL A 102 15.30 0.79 -4.30
CA VAL A 102 15.55 1.72 -3.20
C VAL A 102 14.95 1.15 -1.93
N GLY A 103 15.80 0.59 -1.08
CA GLY A 103 15.47 0.14 0.28
C GLY A 103 14.39 -0.92 0.37
N ILE A 104 14.52 -1.85 1.33
CA ILE A 104 13.42 -2.78 1.64
C ILE A 104 12.14 -2.04 2.07
N GLY A 105 12.28 -0.79 2.50
CA GLY A 105 11.16 0.08 2.84
C GLY A 105 10.20 0.35 1.69
N ASN A 106 10.61 0.30 0.42
CA ASN A 106 9.64 0.47 -0.67
C ASN A 106 8.61 -0.67 -0.69
N LEU A 107 9.06 -1.90 -0.43
CA LEU A 107 8.19 -3.07 -0.24
C LEU A 107 7.35 -2.93 1.04
N LEU A 108 7.97 -2.58 2.16
CA LEU A 108 7.31 -2.58 3.46
C LEU A 108 6.39 -1.36 3.69
N GLU A 109 6.57 -0.26 2.96
CA GLU A 109 5.58 0.82 2.85
C GLU A 109 4.24 0.27 2.33
N HIS A 110 4.29 -0.71 1.42
CA HIS A 110 3.10 -1.33 0.83
C HIS A 110 2.47 -2.42 1.72
N ALA A 111 3.00 -2.65 2.94
CA ALA A 111 2.51 -3.69 3.85
C ALA A 111 1.01 -3.56 4.18
N SER A 112 0.52 -2.33 4.35
CA SER A 112 -0.91 -2.08 4.58
C SER A 112 -1.79 -2.57 3.41
N GLN A 113 -1.28 -2.52 2.18
CA GLN A 113 -2.02 -2.91 0.98
C GLN A 113 -2.19 -4.41 0.88
N PHE A 114 -1.09 -5.17 0.93
CA PHE A 114 -1.15 -6.63 0.80
C PHE A 114 -1.63 -7.33 2.09
N CYS A 115 -1.56 -6.69 3.26
CA CYS A 115 -2.15 -7.23 4.48
C CYS A 115 -3.66 -6.95 4.62
N MET A 116 -4.20 -5.91 3.98
CA MET A 116 -5.63 -5.55 4.10
C MET A 116 -6.57 -6.72 3.80
N PRO A 117 -6.41 -7.48 2.69
CA PRO A 117 -7.30 -8.61 2.44
C PRO A 117 -7.09 -9.73 3.47
N LEU A 118 -5.87 -9.98 3.98
CA LEU A 118 -5.65 -10.91 5.09
C LEU A 118 -6.38 -10.49 6.37
N ILE A 119 -6.40 -9.20 6.69
CA ILE A 119 -7.18 -8.67 7.83
C ILE A 119 -8.65 -9.02 7.63
N ILE A 120 -9.20 -8.78 6.43
CA ILE A 120 -10.59 -9.11 6.10
C ILE A 120 -10.84 -10.61 6.17
N PHE A 121 -9.92 -11.47 5.71
CA PHE A 121 -10.01 -12.93 5.84
C PHE A 121 -10.21 -13.37 7.29
N PHE A 122 -9.37 -12.87 8.20
CA PHE A 122 -9.47 -13.20 9.62
C PHE A 122 -10.72 -12.60 10.27
N ILE A 123 -11.17 -11.40 9.86
CA ILE A 123 -12.45 -10.83 10.32
C ILE A 123 -13.62 -11.69 9.84
N ALA A 124 -13.62 -12.15 8.59
CA ALA A 124 -14.68 -13.00 8.05
C ALA A 124 -14.76 -14.36 8.78
N ARG A 125 -13.62 -14.87 9.24
CA ARG A 125 -13.55 -16.10 10.06
C ARG A 125 -14.01 -15.87 11.50
N ASP A 126 -13.49 -14.83 12.15
CA ASP A 126 -13.62 -14.62 13.60
C ASP A 126 -14.78 -13.66 13.96
N LYS A 127 -15.47 -13.13 12.95
CA LYS A 127 -16.59 -12.16 13.00
C LYS A 127 -16.29 -10.91 13.85
N SER A 128 -15.02 -10.58 14.06
CA SER A 128 -14.58 -9.48 14.91
C SER A 128 -13.12 -9.12 14.65
N ILE A 129 -12.72 -7.89 15.00
CA ILE A 129 -11.32 -7.45 14.96
C ILE A 129 -10.66 -7.84 16.29
N LYS A 130 -10.05 -9.02 16.33
CA LYS A 130 -9.36 -9.57 17.50
C LYS A 130 -8.27 -10.55 17.07
N GLY A 131 -7.42 -10.95 18.01
CA GLY A 131 -6.38 -11.95 17.75
C GLY A 131 -5.54 -11.58 16.54
N MET A 132 -5.59 -12.41 15.50
CA MET A 132 -4.72 -12.27 14.34
C MET A 132 -5.09 -11.13 13.40
N SER A 133 -6.38 -10.81 13.22
CA SER A 133 -6.79 -9.64 12.43
C SER A 133 -6.32 -8.34 13.06
N LEU A 134 -6.34 -8.25 14.39
CA LEU A 134 -5.82 -7.09 15.13
C LEU A 134 -4.29 -6.98 15.06
N ILE A 135 -3.58 -8.10 15.20
CA ILE A 135 -2.11 -8.11 15.13
C ILE A 135 -1.64 -7.69 13.73
N ILE A 136 -2.18 -8.32 12.69
CA ILE A 136 -1.83 -7.99 11.29
C ILE A 136 -2.19 -6.53 10.97
N ALA A 137 -3.35 -6.05 11.42
CA ALA A 137 -3.74 -4.66 11.21
C ALA A 137 -2.75 -3.67 11.82
N LYS A 138 -2.30 -3.89 13.07
CA LYS A 138 -1.31 -3.02 13.71
C LYS A 138 0.07 -3.13 13.06
N VAL A 139 0.56 -4.34 12.83
CA VAL A 139 1.90 -4.55 12.27
C VAL A 139 2.00 -3.98 10.85
N SER A 140 0.98 -4.20 10.01
CA SER A 140 0.99 -3.70 8.63
C SER A 140 0.98 -2.18 8.52
N ILE A 141 0.19 -1.47 9.34
CA ILE A 141 0.23 0.00 9.36
C ILE A 141 1.48 0.55 10.05
N ALA A 142 2.01 -0.14 11.07
CA ALA A 142 3.29 0.25 11.67
C ALA A 142 4.41 0.18 10.65
N PHE A 143 4.52 -0.92 9.90
CA PHE A 143 5.50 -1.03 8.81
C PHE A 143 5.27 0.04 7.76
N ALA A 144 4.03 0.24 7.31
CA ALA A 144 3.74 1.27 6.32
C ALA A 144 4.29 2.65 6.75
N PHE A 145 4.02 3.08 7.99
CA PHE A 145 4.45 4.37 8.51
C PHE A 145 5.93 4.42 8.89
N ILE A 146 6.52 3.34 9.43
CA ILE A 146 7.96 3.29 9.75
C ILE A 146 8.77 3.49 8.47
N PHE A 147 8.46 2.76 7.40
CA PHE A 147 9.24 2.83 6.17
C PHE A 147 8.91 4.09 5.35
N HIS A 148 7.66 4.56 5.37
CA HIS A 148 7.33 5.89 4.85
C HIS A 148 8.10 6.99 5.59
N GLY A 149 8.20 6.88 6.92
CA GLY A 149 8.96 7.80 7.76
C GLY A 149 10.47 7.77 7.49
N LEU A 150 11.05 6.59 7.23
CA LEU A 150 12.45 6.45 6.81
C LEU A 150 12.74 7.21 5.51
N PHE A 151 11.87 7.09 4.51
CA PHE A 151 11.96 7.90 3.29
C PHE A 151 11.77 9.39 3.58
N ALA A 152 10.82 9.74 4.44
CA ALA A 152 10.55 11.13 4.79
C ALA A 152 11.72 11.80 5.52
N ILE A 153 12.48 11.09 6.37
CA ILE A 153 13.68 11.63 7.01
C ILE A 153 14.95 11.52 6.15
N ASN A 154 14.85 10.94 4.94
CA ASN A 154 15.98 10.70 4.04
C ASN A 154 17.08 9.85 4.69
N PHE A 155 16.72 8.73 5.32
CA PHE A 155 17.68 7.85 5.99
C PHE A 155 18.60 7.17 4.96
N ARG A 156 19.88 7.54 4.95
CA ARG A 156 20.89 7.01 4.01
C ARG A 156 21.73 5.89 4.64
N HIS A 157 22.01 4.85 3.87
CA HIS A 157 22.85 3.74 4.29
C HIS A 157 23.66 3.17 3.10
N GLU A 158 24.85 2.65 3.35
CA GLU A 158 25.74 2.11 2.28
C GLU A 158 25.17 0.85 1.63
N MET A 159 24.63 -0.07 2.44
CA MET A 159 23.87 -1.22 1.93
C MET A 159 22.53 -0.76 1.31
N ILE A 160 22.37 -0.98 0.01
CA ILE A 160 21.18 -0.57 -0.79
C ILE A 160 19.86 -1.04 -0.18
N ILE A 161 19.81 -2.24 0.39
CA ILE A 161 18.60 -2.78 1.05
C ILE A 161 18.17 -1.95 2.27
N PHE A 162 19.09 -1.21 2.88
CA PHE A 162 18.82 -0.31 4.01
C PHE A 162 18.86 1.16 3.63
N ASP A 163 19.14 1.51 2.36
CA ASP A 163 19.14 2.90 1.88
C ASP A 163 17.70 3.36 1.61
N HIS A 164 17.22 4.30 2.42
CA HIS A 164 15.87 4.86 2.31
C HIS A 164 15.96 6.33 1.88
N ALA A 165 16.65 6.54 0.76
CA ALA A 165 16.75 7.83 0.11
C ALA A 165 15.36 8.41 -0.17
N ARG A 166 15.16 9.68 0.21
CA ARG A 166 13.89 10.36 -0.04
C ARG A 166 13.63 10.44 -1.55
N PRO A 167 12.49 9.95 -2.04
CA PRO A 167 12.12 10.14 -3.44
C PRO A 167 11.88 11.63 -3.76
N GLY A 168 12.41 12.14 -4.87
CA GLY A 168 12.28 13.55 -5.24
C GLY A 168 10.83 14.04 -5.32
N HIS A 169 9.91 13.16 -5.74
CA HIS A 169 8.48 13.47 -5.82
C HIS A 169 7.83 13.73 -4.44
N PHE A 170 8.43 13.31 -3.32
CA PHE A 170 7.90 13.63 -1.98
C PHE A 170 8.04 15.13 -1.69
N THR A 171 9.24 15.66 -1.92
CA THR A 171 9.55 17.09 -1.76
C THR A 171 8.69 17.93 -2.70
N GLU A 172 8.61 17.53 -3.97
CA GLU A 172 7.78 18.19 -4.97
C GLU A 172 6.29 18.20 -4.58
N MET A 173 5.73 17.08 -4.12
CA MET A 173 4.33 17.01 -3.68
C MET A 173 4.05 17.96 -2.52
N VAL A 174 4.98 18.11 -1.56
CA VAL A 174 4.82 19.06 -0.44
C VAL A 174 4.87 20.50 -0.95
N MET A 175 5.85 20.82 -1.81
CA MET A 175 6.00 22.14 -2.42
C MET A 175 4.74 22.56 -3.17
N LEU A 176 4.25 21.70 -4.06
CA LEU A 176 3.05 21.95 -4.87
C LEU A 176 1.78 21.99 -4.02
N SER A 177 1.63 21.09 -3.05
CA SER A 177 0.42 21.04 -2.21
C SER A 177 0.26 22.29 -1.33
N LEU A 178 1.38 22.88 -0.88
CA LEU A 178 1.41 23.99 0.06
C LEU A 178 1.80 25.34 -0.59
N GLY A 179 2.11 25.36 -1.89
CA GLY A 179 2.59 26.56 -2.57
C GLY A 179 3.97 27.04 -2.07
N ILE A 180 4.82 26.12 -1.62
CA ILE A 180 6.14 26.43 -1.08
C ILE A 180 7.19 26.36 -2.19
N ASN A 181 7.94 27.44 -2.39
CA ASN A 181 9.02 27.49 -3.39
C ASN A 181 10.39 27.06 -2.83
N GLN A 182 10.51 26.95 -1.51
CA GLN A 182 11.76 26.59 -0.83
C GLN A 182 11.81 25.09 -0.54
N GLU A 183 12.68 24.38 -1.25
CA GLU A 183 12.91 22.96 -1.03
C GLU A 183 13.34 22.63 0.41
N SER A 184 14.20 23.45 1.02
CA SER A 184 14.66 23.24 2.41
C SER A 184 13.51 23.24 3.43
N LEU A 185 12.50 24.10 3.23
CA LEU A 185 11.31 24.14 4.06
C LEU A 185 10.44 22.88 3.85
N ALA A 186 10.19 22.50 2.60
CA ALA A 186 9.44 21.27 2.29
C ALA A 186 10.13 20.02 2.88
N ASN A 187 11.46 19.96 2.75
CA ASN A 187 12.29 18.91 3.31
C ASN A 187 12.23 18.86 4.84
N SER A 188 12.12 20.01 5.51
CA SER A 188 11.98 20.09 6.97
C SER A 188 10.61 19.60 7.44
N ILE A 189 9.53 19.93 6.70
CA ILE A 189 8.17 19.42 6.96
C ILE A 189 8.16 17.89 6.87
N LEU A 190 8.80 17.33 5.84
CA LEU A 190 8.91 15.87 5.68
C LEU A 190 9.67 15.21 6.83
N VAL A 191 10.76 15.81 7.33
CA VAL A 191 11.46 15.28 8.50
C VAL A 191 10.55 15.24 9.73
N ILE A 192 9.80 16.31 9.99
CA ILE A 192 8.85 16.37 11.11
C ILE A 192 7.78 15.28 10.96
N ALA A 193 7.19 15.15 9.77
CA ALA A 193 6.22 14.09 9.48
C ALA A 193 6.82 12.69 9.70
N GLY A 194 8.04 12.44 9.22
CA GLY A 194 8.72 11.16 9.42
C GLY A 194 8.96 10.83 10.90
N ILE A 195 9.31 11.81 11.73
CA ILE A 195 9.43 11.62 13.18
C ILE A 195 8.06 11.25 13.79
N LEU A 196 7.00 11.95 13.39
CA LEU A 196 5.64 11.67 13.86
C LEU A 196 5.14 10.30 13.39
N ASP A 197 5.59 9.81 12.23
CA ASP A 197 5.29 8.47 11.73
C ASP A 197 5.87 7.39 12.67
N PHE A 198 7.13 7.52 13.09
CA PHE A 198 7.76 6.59 14.05
C PHE A 198 7.07 6.63 15.41
N ILE A 199 6.78 7.82 15.93
CA ILE A 199 6.06 7.98 17.21
C ILE A 199 4.70 7.30 17.12
N SER A 200 3.95 7.56 16.06
CA SER A 200 2.62 6.99 15.87
C SER A 200 2.68 5.47 15.73
N ALA A 201 3.65 4.94 14.98
CA ALA A 201 3.88 3.51 14.84
C ALA A 201 4.22 2.81 16.17
N ALA A 202 4.90 3.50 17.10
CA ALA A 202 5.09 2.98 18.46
C ALA A 202 3.78 3.05 19.27
N LEU A 203 3.07 4.19 19.21
CA LEU A 203 1.86 4.45 19.99
C LEU A 203 0.72 3.47 19.70
N ILE A 204 0.58 2.94 18.48
CA ILE A 204 -0.52 2.00 18.17
C ILE A 204 -0.46 0.70 19.00
N PHE A 205 0.72 0.34 19.51
CA PHE A 205 0.91 -0.85 20.36
C PHE A 205 0.56 -0.57 21.83
N SER A 206 0.42 0.69 22.23
CA SER A 206 -0.03 1.08 23.57
C SER A 206 -1.52 0.80 23.81
N LYS A 207 -1.98 1.08 25.03
CA LYS A 207 -3.40 0.99 25.43
C LYS A 207 -3.98 2.40 25.64
N GLY A 208 -5.31 2.53 25.55
CA GLY A 208 -6.02 3.77 25.88
C GLY A 208 -5.74 4.93 24.92
N THR A 209 -5.65 6.14 25.48
CA THR A 209 -5.51 7.41 24.75
C THR A 209 -4.28 7.47 23.84
N PRO A 210 -3.06 7.05 24.26
CA PRO A 210 -1.87 7.08 23.40
C PRO A 210 -2.07 6.35 22.06
N ARG A 211 -2.68 5.16 22.10
CA ARG A 211 -3.00 4.40 20.89
C ARG A 211 -3.97 5.14 19.98
N ASN A 212 -5.01 5.75 20.56
CA ASN A 212 -6.00 6.46 19.77
C ASN A 212 -5.40 7.71 19.11
N ILE A 213 -4.46 8.39 19.79
CA ILE A 213 -3.70 9.51 19.22
C ILE A 213 -2.86 9.03 18.03
N GLY A 214 -2.08 7.96 18.19
CA GLY A 214 -1.28 7.41 17.08
C GLY A 214 -2.13 6.98 15.88
N LEU A 215 -3.28 6.33 16.13
CA LEU A 215 -4.23 5.96 15.06
C LEU A 215 -4.87 7.18 14.40
N LEU A 216 -5.17 8.25 15.16
CA LEU A 216 -5.74 9.48 14.60
C LEU A 216 -4.72 10.20 13.71
N TYR A 217 -3.46 10.27 14.14
CA TYR A 217 -2.39 10.79 13.29
C TYR A 217 -2.27 9.96 12.00
N MET A 218 -2.19 8.62 12.10
CA MET A 218 -2.10 7.76 10.93
C MET A 218 -3.29 7.91 9.97
N LEU A 219 -4.49 8.09 10.52
CA LEU A 219 -5.68 8.40 9.72
C LEU A 219 -5.50 9.71 8.96
N ILE A 220 -5.20 10.81 9.67
CA ILE A 220 -5.10 12.14 9.07
C ILE A 220 -3.94 12.18 8.06
N TRP A 221 -2.74 11.80 8.49
CA TRP A 221 -1.54 11.84 7.67
C TRP A 221 -1.61 10.86 6.49
N GLY A 222 -2.10 9.64 6.70
CA GLY A 222 -2.32 8.68 5.63
C GLY A 222 -3.36 9.16 4.60
N SER A 223 -4.36 9.94 5.03
CA SER A 223 -5.34 10.54 4.12
C SER A 223 -4.73 11.70 3.33
N LEU A 224 -4.04 12.61 4.02
CA LEU A 224 -3.39 13.77 3.40
C LEU A 224 -2.36 13.33 2.36
N THR A 225 -1.49 12.37 2.69
CA THR A 225 -0.49 11.85 1.75
C THR A 225 -1.13 11.13 0.56
N ALA A 226 -2.24 10.40 0.74
CA ALA A 226 -2.96 9.81 -0.38
C ALA A 226 -3.60 10.89 -1.29
N MET A 227 -4.24 11.91 -0.70
CA MET A 227 -4.89 13.01 -1.41
C MET A 227 -3.90 14.00 -2.05
N ALA A 228 -2.67 14.09 -1.53
CA ALA A 228 -1.63 14.95 -2.08
C ALA A 228 -1.35 14.66 -3.55
N ARG A 229 -1.58 13.43 -4.02
CA ARG A 229 -1.37 13.04 -5.44
C ARG A 229 -2.31 13.80 -6.38
N PRO A 230 -3.64 13.61 -6.31
CA PRO A 230 -4.54 14.38 -7.16
C PRO A 230 -4.51 15.87 -6.83
N TRP A 231 -4.15 16.28 -5.61
CA TRP A 231 -4.08 17.70 -5.24
C TRP A 231 -2.88 18.42 -5.86
N SER A 232 -1.66 17.90 -5.69
CA SER A 232 -0.43 18.54 -6.16
C SER A 232 -0.23 18.44 -7.67
N ARG A 233 -0.85 17.46 -8.32
CA ARG A 233 -0.67 17.17 -9.76
C ARG A 233 -1.96 17.41 -10.55
N PHE A 234 -2.91 18.16 -10.00
CA PHE A 234 -4.08 18.60 -10.74
C PHE A 234 -3.68 19.61 -11.81
N ASP A 235 -4.10 19.36 -13.04
CA ASP A 235 -3.94 20.31 -14.15
C ASP A 235 -5.33 20.79 -14.59
N SER A 236 -5.56 22.10 -14.52
CA SER A 236 -6.83 22.71 -14.93
C SER A 236 -7.05 22.70 -16.44
N TYR A 237 -5.98 22.57 -17.24
CA TYR A 237 -6.07 22.43 -18.69
C TYR A 237 -6.31 20.97 -19.09
N GLU A 238 -5.71 20.02 -18.35
CA GLU A 238 -5.82 18.58 -18.59
C GLU A 238 -6.53 17.86 -17.44
N ILE A 239 -7.76 18.29 -17.12
CA ILE A 239 -8.53 17.81 -15.96
C ILE A 239 -8.73 16.30 -16.03
N VAL A 240 -9.15 15.79 -17.20
CA VAL A 240 -9.45 14.36 -17.35
C VAL A 240 -8.19 13.54 -17.21
N GLU A 241 -7.10 13.92 -17.89
CA GLU A 241 -5.85 13.17 -17.86
C GLU A 241 -5.21 13.17 -16.46
N SER A 242 -5.14 14.34 -15.81
CA SER A 242 -4.59 14.45 -14.45
C SER A 242 -5.37 13.60 -13.45
N LEU A 243 -6.71 13.70 -13.44
CA LEU A 243 -7.53 12.88 -12.55
C LEU A 243 -7.44 11.39 -12.88
N ASN A 244 -7.34 11.04 -14.16
CA ASN A 244 -7.22 9.67 -14.63
C ASN A 244 -5.92 8.98 -14.16
N ILE A 245 -4.87 9.76 -13.92
CA ILE A 245 -3.61 9.26 -13.38
C ILE A 245 -3.66 9.21 -11.85
N TRP A 246 -4.06 10.30 -11.19
CA TRP A 246 -3.81 10.47 -9.77
C TRP A 246 -4.91 9.95 -8.83
N ILE A 247 -6.17 9.89 -9.28
CA ILE A 247 -7.25 9.27 -8.48
C ILE A 247 -6.97 7.78 -8.25
N PRO A 248 -6.62 6.97 -9.26
CA PRO A 248 -6.25 5.57 -9.06
C PRO A 248 -5.11 5.37 -8.06
N GLU A 249 -4.10 6.24 -8.10
CA GLU A 249 -2.98 6.18 -7.14
C GLU A 249 -3.40 6.46 -5.70
N MET A 250 -4.26 7.47 -5.50
CA MET A 250 -4.89 7.71 -4.21
C MET A 250 -5.68 6.47 -3.73
N LEU A 251 -6.47 5.86 -4.63
CA LEU A 251 -7.34 4.73 -4.29
C LEU A 251 -6.58 3.46 -3.87
N TYR A 252 -5.43 3.16 -4.46
CA TYR A 252 -4.63 2.01 -4.02
C TYR A 252 -3.90 2.26 -2.70
N ARG A 253 -3.67 3.52 -2.32
CA ARG A 253 -3.09 3.89 -1.02
C ARG A 253 -4.12 3.97 0.11
N ALA A 254 -5.41 3.84 -0.20
CA ALA A 254 -6.50 3.83 0.78
C ALA A 254 -6.26 3.00 2.07
N PRO A 255 -5.60 1.83 2.05
CA PRO A 255 -5.32 1.07 3.26
C PRO A 255 -4.57 1.84 4.35
N HIS A 256 -3.73 2.82 3.99
CA HIS A 256 -2.95 3.63 4.94
C HIS A 256 -3.82 4.40 5.92
N PHE A 257 -5.01 4.86 5.50
CA PHE A 257 -5.95 5.58 6.36
C PHE A 257 -7.21 4.76 6.71
N MET A 258 -7.60 3.79 5.88
CA MET A 258 -8.76 2.93 6.14
C MET A 258 -8.52 1.94 7.28
N ILE A 259 -7.32 1.36 7.41
CA ILE A 259 -7.02 0.46 8.55
C ILE A 259 -7.08 1.22 9.89
N PRO A 260 -6.45 2.41 10.05
CA PRO A 260 -6.60 3.20 11.26
C PRO A 260 -8.05 3.53 11.63
N VAL A 261 -8.89 3.92 10.66
CA VAL A 261 -10.33 4.17 10.87
C VAL A 261 -11.02 2.92 11.41
N CYS A 262 -10.83 1.78 10.75
CA CYS A 262 -11.42 0.51 11.18
C CYS A 262 -11.00 0.13 12.61
N LEU A 263 -9.73 0.34 12.97
CA LEU A 263 -9.24 0.10 14.32
C LEU A 263 -9.86 1.05 15.35
N LEU A 264 -9.93 2.35 15.06
CA LEU A 264 -10.57 3.34 15.95
C LEU A 264 -12.04 2.98 16.22
N LEU A 265 -12.80 2.65 15.16
CA LEU A 265 -14.21 2.27 15.28
C LEU A 265 -14.39 0.99 16.09
N ALA A 266 -13.61 -0.06 15.79
CA ALA A 266 -13.71 -1.34 16.49
C ALA A 266 -13.37 -1.24 17.98
N LEU A 267 -12.37 -0.41 18.33
CA LEU A 267 -11.97 -0.20 19.71
C LEU A 267 -12.97 0.64 20.49
N LYS A 268 -13.63 1.62 19.85
CA LYS A 268 -14.70 2.41 20.47
C LYS A 268 -15.90 1.53 20.82
N ILE A 269 -16.37 0.69 19.89
CA ILE A 269 -17.48 -0.25 20.10
C ILE A 269 -17.19 -1.17 21.29
N LYS A 270 -15.95 -1.68 21.41
CA LYS A 270 -15.55 -2.53 22.54
C LYS A 270 -15.59 -1.79 23.87
N SER A 271 -15.19 -0.52 23.90
CA SER A 271 -15.26 0.29 25.11
C SER A 271 -16.69 0.57 25.55
N GLU A 272 -17.63 0.73 24.62
CA GLU A 272 -19.04 0.97 24.92
C GLU A 272 -19.72 -0.31 25.45
N HIS A 273 -19.45 -1.47 24.83
CA HIS A 273 -19.97 -2.76 25.31
C HIS A 273 -19.46 -3.12 26.71
N GLY A 274 -18.22 -2.76 27.05
CA GLY A 274 -17.66 -2.99 28.39
C GLY A 274 -18.21 -2.06 29.48
N LYS A 275 -18.94 -0.99 29.11
CA LYS A 275 -19.56 -0.03 30.04
C LYS A 275 -21.03 -0.31 30.32
N LEU A 276 -21.66 -1.27 29.62
CA LEU A 276 -23.02 -1.69 29.93
C LEU A 276 -23.04 -2.33 31.33
N PRO A 277 -23.89 -1.87 32.27
CA PRO A 277 -23.96 -2.45 33.59
C PRO A 277 -24.35 -3.92 33.45
N LEU A 278 -23.57 -4.81 34.09
CA LEU A 278 -23.97 -6.19 34.31
C LEU A 278 -25.35 -6.16 34.95
N LYS A 279 -26.37 -6.62 34.23
CA LYS A 279 -27.68 -6.92 34.83
C LYS A 279 -27.38 -7.87 35.99
N LYS A 280 -27.48 -7.38 37.22
CA LYS A 280 -27.54 -8.23 38.41
C LYS A 280 -28.77 -9.10 38.21
N ASN A 281 -28.56 -10.38 37.93
CA ASN A 281 -29.62 -11.36 38.02
C ASN A 281 -30.01 -11.47 39.51
N HIS A 282 -31.06 -10.76 39.88
CA HIS A 282 -31.80 -11.01 41.11
C HIS A 282 -32.91 -12.00 40.77
N THR A 283 -32.63 -13.29 40.95
CA THR A 283 -33.58 -14.36 41.25
C THR A 283 -32.79 -15.57 41.74
#